data_AF-A0ABD3ZRC0-F1
#
_entry.id   AF-A0ABD3ZRC0-F1
#
_cell.length_a   1.000
_cell.length_b   1.000
_cell.length_c   1.000
_cell.angle_alpha   90.00
_cell.angle_beta   90.00
_cell.angle_gamma   90.00
#
_symmetry.space_group_name_H-M   'P 1'
#
loop_
_entity.id
_entity.type
_entity.pdbx_description
1 polymer ?
#
loop_
_entity_poly.entity_id
_entity_poly.type
_entity_poly.pdbx_seq_one_letter_code
_entity_poly.pdbx_strand_id
1 'polypeptide(L)'
;MVLLETNRLRLKTIDIPLLDAASKQDHQAIKDLGYKTNGEWPNSDFFEAIPYFREILVKNNGTKGFDSWIIVKKDNYEIVGGIGFLGDPNENGMIEIGFATNKSHRRKGYCVEAAQKLINWALSQETVSRITARCEHDNLGFGEVRVYIGS
;
A
#
# COMPACT_ATOMS: atom_id res chain seq x y z
N MET A 1 14.12 -6.45 -5.85
CA MET A 1 13.22 -5.97 -4.76
C MET A 1 13.23 -4.45 -4.81
N VAL A 2 12.10 -3.81 -5.09
CA VAL A 2 11.99 -2.35 -5.09
C VAL A 2 11.78 -1.91 -3.64
N LEU A 3 12.76 -1.22 -3.06
CA LEU A 3 12.60 -0.60 -1.74
C LEU A 3 12.45 0.90 -1.94
N LEU A 4 11.31 1.45 -1.51
CA LEU A 4 11.07 2.88 -1.58
C LEU A 4 11.19 3.49 -0.19
N GLU A 5 12.04 4.50 -0.08
CA GLU A 5 12.26 5.20 1.18
C GLU A 5 11.93 6.69 1.06
N THR A 6 11.47 7.23 2.18
CA THR A 6 11.25 8.66 2.41
C THR A 6 12.07 9.12 3.62
N ASN A 7 11.82 10.32 4.14
CA ASN A 7 12.50 10.80 5.34
C ASN A 7 12.15 9.96 6.57
N ARG A 8 10.88 9.56 6.73
CA ARG A 8 10.38 8.88 7.92
C ARG A 8 9.95 7.43 7.68
N LEU A 9 9.72 7.05 6.43
CA LEU A 9 9.02 5.81 6.08
C LEU A 9 9.83 4.94 5.11
N ARG A 10 9.54 3.65 5.16
CA ARG A 10 9.87 2.65 4.15
C ARG A 10 8.58 2.08 3.63
N LEU A 11 8.43 2.03 2.31
CA LEU A 11 7.38 1.27 1.67
C LEU A 11 8.00 -0.05 1.26
N LYS A 12 7.41 -1.15 1.73
CA LYS A 12 7.85 -2.50 1.39
C LYS A 12 6.71 -3.24 0.72
N THR A 13 6.99 -3.87 -0.40
CA THR A 13 6.09 -4.84 -1.02
C THR A 13 5.82 -5.99 -0.07
N ILE A 14 4.61 -6.52 -0.11
CA ILE A 14 4.19 -7.61 0.77
C ILE A 14 4.68 -8.95 0.21
N ASP A 15 5.08 -9.85 1.11
CA ASP A 15 5.43 -11.24 0.79
C ASP A 15 4.40 -12.23 1.38
N ILE A 16 4.50 -13.50 0.97
CA ILE A 16 3.58 -14.55 1.40
C ILE A 16 3.57 -14.74 2.93
N PRO A 17 4.73 -14.77 3.63
CA PRO A 17 4.71 -14.88 5.10
C PRO A 17 3.92 -13.76 5.79
N LEU A 18 4.06 -12.52 5.33
CA LEU A 18 3.32 -11.40 5.91
C LEU A 18 1.82 -11.48 5.59
N LEU A 19 1.42 -11.90 4.37
CA LEU A 19 0.01 -12.13 4.05
C LEU A 19 -0.59 -13.25 4.90
N ASP A 20 0.13 -14.36 5.07
CA ASP A 20 -0.36 -15.49 5.86
C ASP A 20 -0.52 -15.09 7.34
N ALA A 21 0.41 -14.29 7.89
CA ALA A 21 0.27 -13.72 9.23
C ALA A 21 -0.93 -12.77 9.34
N ALA A 22 -1.10 -11.88 8.37
CA ALA A 22 -2.21 -10.93 8.30
C ALA A 22 -3.58 -11.64 8.17
N SER A 23 -3.67 -12.72 7.39
CA SER A 23 -4.90 -13.50 7.19
C SER A 23 -5.42 -14.17 8.46
N LYS A 24 -4.50 -14.50 9.37
CA LYS A 24 -4.78 -15.12 10.67
C LYS A 24 -4.92 -14.08 11.79
N GLN A 25 -4.73 -12.80 11.47
CA GLN A 25 -4.59 -11.71 12.45
C GLN A 25 -3.52 -12.03 13.51
N ASP A 26 -2.46 -12.74 13.10
CA ASP A 26 -1.41 -13.20 13.99
C ASP A 26 -0.37 -12.09 14.22
N HIS A 27 -0.65 -11.26 15.22
CA HIS A 27 0.25 -10.17 15.60
C HIS A 27 1.61 -10.64 16.09
N GLN A 28 1.73 -11.88 16.59
CA GLN A 28 3.02 -12.40 17.02
C GLN A 28 3.85 -12.80 15.80
N ALA A 29 3.26 -13.49 14.82
CA ALA A 29 3.94 -13.79 13.57
C ALA A 29 4.40 -12.52 12.83
N ILE A 30 3.60 -11.44 12.83
CA ILE A 30 4.03 -10.13 12.28
C ILE A 30 5.27 -9.58 13.00
N LYS A 31 5.35 -9.75 14.33
CA LYS A 31 6.53 -9.36 15.12
C LYS A 31 7.74 -10.24 14.86
N ASP A 32 7.53 -11.54 14.69
CA ASP A 32 8.60 -12.50 14.39
C ASP A 32 9.18 -12.26 12.98
N LEU A 33 8.39 -11.68 12.07
CA LEU A 33 8.86 -11.17 10.77
C LEU A 33 9.63 -9.84 10.87
N GLY A 34 9.82 -9.30 12.08
CA GLY A 34 10.59 -8.09 12.35
C GLY A 34 9.80 -6.78 12.30
N TYR A 35 8.47 -6.84 12.24
CA TYR A 35 7.63 -5.64 12.23
C TYR A 35 7.01 -5.37 13.60
N LYS A 36 6.99 -4.10 14.00
CA LYS A 36 6.11 -3.69 15.11
C LYS A 36 4.69 -3.49 14.58
N THR A 37 3.70 -3.94 15.33
CA THR A 37 2.28 -3.72 15.01
C THR A 37 1.52 -3.31 16.26
N ASN A 38 0.53 -2.44 16.09
CA ASN A 38 -0.45 -2.06 17.09
C ASN A 38 -1.80 -2.80 16.90
N GLY A 39 -1.86 -3.74 15.94
CA GLY A 39 -3.06 -4.52 15.61
C GLY A 39 -4.10 -3.80 14.74
N GLU A 40 -3.83 -2.57 14.29
CA GLU A 40 -4.75 -1.86 13.40
C GLU A 40 -4.55 -2.18 11.92
N TRP A 41 -3.39 -2.75 11.57
CA TRP A 41 -3.13 -3.29 10.24
C TRP A 41 -3.18 -4.83 10.28
N PRO A 42 -3.85 -5.49 9.31
CA PRO A 42 -4.61 -4.89 8.21
C PRO A 42 -5.95 -4.26 8.65
N ASN A 43 -6.45 -3.28 7.89
CA ASN A 43 -7.84 -2.82 8.03
C ASN A 43 -8.80 -3.84 7.36
N SER A 44 -10.12 -3.64 7.51
CA SER A 44 -11.16 -4.51 6.94
C SER A 44 -10.97 -4.74 5.43
N ASP A 45 -10.81 -3.66 4.67
CA ASP A 45 -10.80 -3.74 3.21
C ASP A 45 -9.57 -4.50 2.71
N PHE A 46 -8.41 -4.25 3.35
CA PHE A 46 -7.21 -5.02 3.04
C PHE A 46 -7.37 -6.48 3.45
N PHE A 47 -7.92 -6.75 4.64
CA PHE A 47 -8.13 -8.11 5.13
C PHE A 47 -9.00 -8.94 4.18
N GLU A 48 -10.09 -8.36 3.67
CA GLU A 48 -10.96 -8.98 2.68
C GLU A 48 -10.25 -9.24 1.34
N ALA A 49 -9.31 -8.37 0.96
CA ALA A 49 -8.52 -8.49 -0.27
C ALA A 49 -7.30 -9.42 -0.16
N ILE A 50 -6.96 -9.96 1.02
CA ILE A 50 -5.79 -10.83 1.22
C ILE A 50 -5.78 -12.04 0.26
N PRO A 51 -6.87 -12.81 0.07
CA PRO A 51 -6.88 -13.96 -0.83
C PRO A 51 -6.48 -13.58 -2.27
N TYR A 52 -6.97 -12.43 -2.74
CA TYR A 52 -6.67 -11.89 -4.06
C TYR A 52 -5.18 -11.51 -4.19
N PHE A 53 -4.63 -10.79 -3.22
CA PHE A 53 -3.20 -10.44 -3.24
C PHE A 53 -2.29 -11.67 -3.17
N ARG A 54 -2.69 -12.68 -2.40
CA ARG A 54 -1.95 -13.94 -2.30
C ARG A 54 -1.93 -14.67 -3.64
N GLU A 55 -3.07 -14.76 -4.32
CA GLU A 55 -3.16 -15.37 -5.66
C GLU A 55 -2.25 -14.67 -6.66
N ILE A 56 -2.26 -13.33 -6.68
CA ILE A 56 -1.41 -12.52 -7.56
C ILE A 56 0.07 -12.78 -7.29
N LEU A 57 0.50 -12.75 -6.03
CA LEU A 57 1.91 -12.97 -5.67
C LEU A 57 2.38 -14.38 -6.08
N VAL A 58 1.54 -15.40 -5.88
CA VAL A 58 1.86 -16.78 -6.30
C VAL A 58 1.95 -16.85 -7.83
N LYS A 59 0.95 -16.33 -8.54
CA LYS A 59 0.89 -16.35 -10.01
C LYS A 59 2.09 -15.62 -10.64
N ASN A 60 2.51 -14.51 -10.06
CA ASN A 60 3.61 -13.68 -10.56
C ASN A 60 4.98 -14.09 -10.01
N ASN A 61 5.06 -15.12 -9.14
CA ASN A 61 6.28 -15.52 -8.43
C ASN A 61 6.94 -14.34 -7.68
N GLY A 62 6.12 -13.49 -7.08
CA GLY A 62 6.52 -12.27 -6.39
C GLY A 62 5.75 -11.02 -6.85
N THR A 63 6.17 -9.89 -6.32
CA THR A 63 5.62 -8.56 -6.61
C THR A 63 6.25 -7.94 -7.86
N LYS A 64 5.44 -7.23 -8.64
CA LYS A 64 5.93 -6.32 -9.71
C LYS A 64 6.01 -4.86 -9.25
N GLY A 65 5.56 -4.56 -8.02
CA GLY A 65 5.42 -3.22 -7.47
C GLY A 65 4.08 -2.55 -7.74
N PHE A 66 3.24 -3.10 -8.62
CA PHE A 66 1.87 -2.64 -8.91
C PHE A 66 0.79 -3.38 -8.08
N ASP A 67 1.20 -3.91 -6.94
CA ASP A 67 0.35 -4.61 -5.98
C ASP A 67 0.43 -3.90 -4.61
N SER A 68 0.26 -4.66 -3.53
CA SER A 68 0.15 -4.13 -2.18
C SER A 68 1.49 -3.97 -1.47
N TRP A 69 1.61 -2.85 -0.76
CA TRP A 69 2.75 -2.47 0.06
C TRP A 69 2.30 -2.16 1.49
N ILE A 70 3.21 -2.33 2.45
CA ILE A 70 3.09 -1.79 3.79
C ILE A 70 3.87 -0.49 3.93
N ILE A 71 3.34 0.42 4.74
CA ILE A 71 4.01 1.64 5.17
C ILE A 71 4.64 1.35 6.54
N VAL A 72 5.96 1.44 6.63
CA VAL A 72 6.73 1.10 7.83
C VAL A 72 7.52 2.32 8.30
N LYS A 73 7.49 2.64 9.59
CA LYS A 73 8.37 3.70 10.12
C LYS A 73 9.83 3.25 10.16
N LYS A 74 10.72 4.17 9.82
CA LYS A 74 12.17 3.94 9.88
C LYS A 74 12.72 3.80 11.31
N ASP A 75 12.11 4.46 12.27
CA ASP A 75 12.61 4.54 13.65
C ASP A 75 12.46 3.22 14.43
N ASN A 76 11.35 2.50 14.24
CA ASN A 76 10.99 1.36 15.07
C ASN A 76 10.35 0.19 14.29
N TYR A 77 10.37 0.24 12.96
CA TYR A 77 9.80 -0.78 12.08
C TYR A 77 8.30 -1.05 12.31
N GLU A 78 7.56 -0.06 12.81
CA GLU A 78 6.12 -0.19 13.00
C GLU A 78 5.35 -0.02 11.69
N ILE A 79 4.43 -0.94 11.42
CA ILE A 79 3.47 -0.83 10.34
C ILE A 79 2.44 0.24 10.72
N VAL A 80 2.36 1.30 9.90
CA VAL A 80 1.45 2.44 10.12
C VAL A 80 0.32 2.48 9.10
N GLY A 81 0.29 1.55 8.15
CA GLY A 81 -0.75 1.46 7.13
C GLY A 81 -0.37 0.58 5.95
N GLY A 82 -1.28 0.49 5.00
CA GLY A 82 -1.08 -0.11 3.68
C GLY A 82 -1.19 0.93 2.57
N ILE A 83 -0.49 0.69 1.47
CA ILE A 83 -0.58 1.48 0.24
C ILE A 83 -0.28 0.58 -0.94
N GLY A 84 -0.83 0.84 -2.11
CA GLY A 84 -0.51 0.04 -3.28
C GLY A 84 -1.32 0.45 -4.49
N PHE A 85 -1.16 -0.33 -5.56
CA PHE A 85 -1.95 -0.18 -6.77
C PHE A 85 -2.93 -1.34 -6.90
N LEU A 86 -4.07 -1.08 -7.55
CA LEU A 86 -5.09 -2.07 -7.82
C LEU A 86 -4.79 -2.83 -9.13
N GLY A 87 -3.55 -3.29 -9.28
CA GLY A 87 -3.07 -4.04 -10.43
C GLY A 87 -2.17 -3.27 -11.39
N ASP A 88 -1.70 -3.98 -12.42
CA ASP A 88 -0.83 -3.47 -13.48
C ASP A 88 -1.52 -2.33 -14.27
N PRO A 89 -0.75 -1.42 -14.91
CA PRO A 89 -1.30 -0.40 -15.80
C PRO A 89 -2.17 -1.01 -16.89
N ASN A 90 -3.33 -0.39 -17.17
CA ASN A 90 -4.19 -0.83 -18.27
C ASN A 90 -3.63 -0.43 -19.64
N GLU A 91 -4.36 -0.73 -20.72
CA GLU A 91 -3.96 -0.44 -22.11
C GLU A 91 -3.66 1.04 -22.39
N ASN A 92 -4.23 1.95 -21.58
CA ASN A 92 -3.99 3.39 -21.67
C ASN A 92 -2.88 3.87 -20.73
N GLY A 93 -2.21 2.97 -20.00
CA GLY A 93 -1.21 3.29 -18.98
C GLY A 93 -1.80 3.83 -17.67
N MET A 94 -3.10 3.63 -17.42
CA MET A 94 -3.76 4.10 -16.20
C MET A 94 -3.66 3.05 -15.08
N ILE A 95 -3.31 3.51 -13.88
CA ILE A 95 -3.35 2.74 -12.63
C ILE A 95 -4.18 3.44 -11.56
N GLU A 96 -4.76 2.66 -10.66
CA GLU A 96 -5.47 3.17 -9.48
C GLU A 96 -4.64 2.93 -8.22
N ILE A 97 -4.44 3.96 -7.40
CA ILE A 97 -3.75 3.89 -6.11
C ILE A 97 -4.75 3.82 -4.96
N GLY A 98 -4.50 2.91 -4.02
CA GLY A 98 -5.23 2.78 -2.76
C GLY A 98 -4.30 2.93 -1.57
N PHE A 99 -4.79 3.54 -0.49
CA PHE A 99 -4.04 3.66 0.77
C PHE A 99 -4.97 3.67 1.99
N ALA A 100 -4.46 3.15 3.10
CA ALA A 100 -5.10 3.23 4.40
C ALA A 100 -4.04 3.43 5.47
N THR A 101 -4.19 4.47 6.29
CA THR A 101 -3.34 4.69 7.48
C THR A 101 -4.08 4.23 8.72
N ASN A 102 -3.36 3.50 9.59
CA ASN A 102 -3.81 3.12 10.93
C ASN A 102 -4.37 4.36 11.65
N LYS A 103 -5.54 4.21 12.29
CA LYS A 103 -6.26 5.26 13.01
C LYS A 103 -5.35 6.03 13.97
N SER A 104 -4.51 5.34 14.75
CA SER A 104 -3.56 5.97 15.70
C SER A 104 -2.40 6.73 15.02
N HIS A 105 -2.23 6.59 13.71
CA HIS A 105 -1.21 7.26 12.90
C HIS A 105 -1.77 8.26 11.88
N ARG A 106 -3.08 8.47 11.86
CA ARG A 106 -3.73 9.52 11.06
C ARG A 106 -3.29 10.93 11.50
N ARG A 107 -3.40 11.89 10.59
CA ARG A 107 -3.02 13.32 10.78
C ARG A 107 -1.54 13.58 11.13
N LYS A 108 -0.65 12.59 10.94
CA LYS A 108 0.82 12.74 11.07
C LYS A 108 1.55 12.96 9.73
N GLY A 109 0.79 13.01 8.63
CA GLY A 109 1.30 13.19 7.27
C GLY A 109 1.90 11.94 6.61
N TYR A 110 1.87 10.76 7.27
CA TYR A 110 2.48 9.54 6.72
C TYR A 110 1.83 9.08 5.42
N CYS A 111 0.50 9.20 5.32
CA CYS A 111 -0.24 8.87 4.12
C CYS A 111 0.26 9.65 2.89
N VAL A 112 0.33 10.97 3.02
CA VAL A 112 0.75 11.88 1.94
C VAL A 112 2.21 11.61 1.56
N GLU A 113 3.09 11.43 2.56
CA GLU A 113 4.50 11.13 2.33
C GLU A 113 4.70 9.80 1.58
N ALA A 114 3.99 8.75 1.99
CA ALA A 114 4.05 7.44 1.33
C ALA A 114 3.45 7.50 -0.09
N ALA A 115 2.29 8.13 -0.25
CA ALA A 115 1.62 8.28 -1.54
C ALA A 115 2.49 9.04 -2.54
N GLN A 116 3.09 10.16 -2.15
CA GLN A 116 3.99 10.91 -3.02
C GLN A 116 5.16 10.06 -3.49
N LYS A 117 5.75 9.27 -2.59
CA LYS A 117 6.88 8.39 -2.95
C LYS A 117 6.48 7.30 -3.93
N LEU A 118 5.34 6.65 -3.70
CA LEU A 118 4.85 5.57 -4.55
C LEU A 118 4.39 6.09 -5.92
N ILE A 119 3.71 7.24 -5.95
CA ILE A 119 3.31 7.95 -7.18
C ILE A 119 4.55 8.28 -8.02
N ASN A 120 5.59 8.86 -7.42
CA ASN A 120 6.82 9.19 -8.14
C ASN A 120 7.51 7.96 -8.72
N TRP A 121 7.48 6.83 -8.00
CA TRP A 121 8.01 5.56 -8.53
C TRP A 121 7.18 5.03 -9.70
N ALA A 122 5.85 5.11 -9.62
CA ALA A 122 4.98 4.64 -10.68
C ALA A 122 5.11 5.50 -11.95
N LEU A 123 5.14 6.83 -11.80
CA LEU A 123 5.35 7.76 -12.93
C LEU A 123 6.75 7.64 -13.56
N SER A 124 7.71 7.00 -12.89
CA SER A 124 9.01 6.70 -13.50
C SER A 124 8.99 5.40 -14.32
N GLN A 125 7.87 4.68 -14.38
CA GLN A 125 7.70 3.51 -15.22
C GLN A 125 7.14 3.93 -16.57
N GLU A 126 7.77 3.50 -17.68
CA GLU A 126 7.35 3.87 -19.05
C GLU A 126 5.91 3.45 -19.37
N THR A 127 5.38 2.44 -18.67
CA THR A 127 4.03 1.90 -18.85
C THR A 127 2.94 2.70 -18.14
N VAL A 128 3.30 3.68 -17.31
CA VAL A 128 2.34 4.47 -16.53
C VAL A 128 2.22 5.88 -17.12
N SER A 129 1.02 6.22 -17.56
CA SER A 129 0.67 7.55 -18.10
C SER A 129 -0.20 8.35 -17.12
N ARG A 130 -0.96 7.67 -16.25
CA ARG A 130 -1.96 8.30 -15.39
C ARG A 130 -2.21 7.50 -14.12
N ILE A 131 -2.38 8.22 -13.01
CA ILE A 131 -2.72 7.65 -11.71
C ILE A 131 -4.07 8.22 -11.24
N THR A 132 -4.96 7.37 -10.77
CA THR A 132 -6.25 7.75 -10.17
C THR A 132 -6.34 7.25 -8.74
N ALA A 133 -7.15 7.91 -7.90
CA ALA A 133 -7.45 7.44 -6.56
C ALA A 133 -8.96 7.52 -6.31
N ARG A 134 -9.50 6.61 -5.52
CA ARG A 134 -10.85 6.73 -4.97
C ARG A 134 -10.75 7.14 -3.51
N CYS A 135 -11.53 8.13 -3.13
CA CYS A 135 -11.67 8.52 -1.72
C CYS A 135 -13.13 8.39 -1.34
N GLU A 136 -13.44 7.47 -0.44
CA GLU A 136 -14.71 7.48 0.25
C GLU A 136 -14.72 8.70 1.18
N HIS A 137 -15.49 9.73 0.81
CA HIS A 137 -15.78 10.83 1.71
C HIS A 137 -16.85 10.37 2.69
N ASP A 138 -16.54 10.40 3.99
CA ASP A 138 -17.49 10.21 5.10
C ASP A 138 -18.57 11.32 5.17
N ASN A 139 -18.77 12.12 4.12
CA ASN A 139 -19.92 13.02 3.98
C ASN A 139 -20.24 13.26 2.50
N LEU A 140 -21.36 12.70 2.04
CA LEU A 140 -22.09 13.08 0.82
C LEU A 140 -21.33 12.94 -0.51
N GLY A 141 -21.10 11.70 -0.96
CA GLY A 141 -20.87 11.37 -2.37
C GLY A 141 -19.57 10.63 -2.67
N PHE A 142 -19.66 9.61 -3.54
CA PHE A 142 -18.49 8.97 -4.14
C PHE A 142 -17.78 9.98 -5.05
N GLY A 143 -16.66 10.54 -4.60
CA GLY A 143 -15.80 11.39 -5.42
C GLY A 143 -14.66 10.57 -6.04
N GLU A 144 -14.58 10.53 -7.36
CA GLU A 144 -13.33 10.15 -8.05
C GLU A 144 -12.29 11.25 -7.75
N VAL A 145 -11.27 10.95 -6.96
CA VAL A 145 -10.15 11.89 -6.76
C VAL A 145 -9.13 11.62 -7.86
N ARG A 146 -9.19 12.43 -8.91
CA ARG A 146 -8.15 12.42 -9.94
C ARG A 146 -6.91 13.12 -9.38
N VAL A 147 -5.95 12.33 -8.95
CA VAL A 147 -4.62 12.83 -8.57
C VAL A 147 -3.84 13.09 -9.86
N TYR A 148 -4.02 14.27 -10.46
CA TYR A 148 -3.13 14.76 -11.51
C TYR A 148 -1.91 15.39 -10.84
N ILE A 149 -0.73 14.79 -11.00
CA ILE A 149 0.53 15.44 -10.64
C ILE A 149 1.50 15.29 -11.82
N GLY A 150 1.75 16.41 -12.50
CA GLY A 150 2.67 16.59 -13.63
C GLY A 150 1.92 16.92 -14.93
N SER A 151 2.05 18.09 -15.56
CA SER A 151 2.98 19.22 -15.45
C SER A 151 2.24 20.55 -15.68
#